data_AF-D1PUM5-F1
#
_entry.id   AF-D1PUM5-F1
#
_cell.length_a   1.000
_cell.length_b   1.000
_cell.length_c   1.000
_cell.angle_alpha   90.00
_cell.angle_beta   90.00
_cell.angle_gamma   90.00
#
_symmetry.space_group_name_H-M   'P 1'
#
loop_
_entity.id
_entity.type
_entity.pdbx_description
1 polymer ?
#
loop_
_entity_poly.entity_id
_entity_poly.type
_entity_poly.pdbx_seq_one_letter_code
_entity_poly.pdbx_strand_id
1 'polypeptide(L)'
;MNKVVVIVIVVVLALALVYLNYRNRRRFSFNENQLRAAIDRVFSESGASVLSQHDFVHKLRQALNCTQKEALYLYGIARKRNMVIAENKEVRPMA
;
A
#
# COMPACT_ATOMS: atom_id res chain seq x y z
N MET A 1 -1.50 10.52 42.31
CA MET A 1 -2.11 10.56 40.97
C MET A 1 -3.43 9.79 41.02
N ASN A 2 -4.57 10.47 40.87
CA ASN A 2 -5.88 9.82 41.02
C ASN A 2 -6.06 8.74 39.95
N LYS A 3 -6.52 7.54 40.34
CA LYS A 3 -6.79 6.42 39.43
C LYS A 3 -7.70 6.82 38.27
N VAL A 4 -8.62 7.75 38.52
CA VAL A 4 -9.51 8.37 37.52
C VAL A 4 -8.73 9.06 36.40
N VAL A 5 -7.67 9.80 36.72
CA VAL A 5 -6.84 10.51 35.73
C VAL A 5 -6.11 9.53 34.81
N VAL A 6 -5.60 8.43 35.38
CA VAL A 6 -4.92 7.38 34.60
C VAL A 6 -5.89 6.72 33.62
N ILE A 7 -7.11 6.39 34.07
CA ILE A 7 -8.13 5.78 33.22
C ILE A 7 -8.50 6.71 32.06
N VAL A 8 -8.67 8.00 32.33
CA VAL A 8 -8.99 9.00 31.29
C VAL A 8 -7.88 9.08 30.25
N ILE A 9 -6.61 9.10 30.66
CA ILE A 9 -5.46 9.14 29.73
C ILE A 9 -5.44 7.91 28.81
N VAL A 10 -5.68 6.72 29.37
CA VAL A 10 -5.71 5.47 28.59
C VAL A 10 -6.84 5.47 27.56
N VAL A 11 -8.03 5.94 27.94
CA VAL A 11 -9.18 6.03 27.03
C VAL A 11 -8.91 7.04 25.90
N VAL A 12 -8.34 8.20 26.22
CA VAL A 12 -7.98 9.23 25.24
C VAL A 12 -6.94 8.70 24.24
N LEU A 13 -5.92 7.99 24.72
CA LEU A 13 -4.92 7.35 23.85
C LEU A 13 -5.54 6.28 22.95
N ALA A 14 -6.43 5.44 23.48
CA ALA A 14 -7.13 4.43 22.69
C ALA A 14 -7.99 5.05 21.59
N LEU A 15 -8.75 6.11 21.92
CA LEU A 15 -9.55 6.86 20.94
C LEU A 15 -8.67 7.56 19.89
N ALA A 16 -7.53 8.13 20.29
CA ALA A 16 -6.58 8.73 19.36
C ALA A 16 -6.01 7.69 18.39
N LEU A 17 -5.66 6.48 18.88
CA LEU A 17 -5.20 5.39 18.03
C LEU A 17 -6.28 4.91 17.07
N VAL A 18 -7.52 4.73 17.54
CA VAL A 18 -8.65 4.35 16.69
C VAL A 18 -8.94 5.43 15.65
N TYR A 19 -8.93 6.70 16.03
CA TYR A 19 -9.15 7.83 15.13
C TYR A 19 -8.03 7.96 14.09
N LEU A 20 -6.76 7.81 14.50
CA LEU A 20 -5.63 7.80 13.59
C LEU A 20 -5.68 6.60 12.64
N ASN A 21 -6.07 5.41 13.13
CA ASN A 21 -6.23 4.23 12.28
C ASN A 21 -7.41 4.40 11.30
N TYR A 22 -8.53 4.98 11.75
CA TYR A 22 -9.69 5.29 10.94
C TYR A 22 -9.39 6.37 9.88
N ARG A 23 -8.67 7.44 10.26
CA ARG A 23 -8.22 8.51 9.37
C ARG A 23 -7.16 8.01 8.38
N ASN A 24 -6.24 7.16 8.83
CA ASN A 24 -5.25 6.52 7.97
C ASN A 24 -5.95 5.56 7.01
N ARG A 25 -6.98 4.81 7.44
CA ARG A 25 -7.84 4.00 6.57
C ARG A 25 -8.69 4.80 5.58
N ARG A 26 -9.07 6.04 5.87
CA ARG A 26 -9.68 6.94 4.86
C ARG A 26 -8.65 7.45 3.84
N ARG A 27 -7.36 7.60 4.19
CA ARG A 27 -6.27 7.80 3.22
C ARG A 27 -5.89 6.51 2.47
N PHE A 28 -6.05 5.36 3.13
CA PHE A 28 -6.04 4.00 2.57
C PHE A 28 -7.43 3.59 2.08
N SER A 29 -8.26 4.54 1.62
CA SER A 29 -9.25 4.16 0.62
C SER A 29 -8.40 3.62 -0.51
N PHE A 30 -8.46 2.31 -0.71
CA PHE A 30 -7.78 1.58 -1.77
C PHE A 30 -8.15 2.28 -3.07
N ASN A 31 -7.35 3.27 -3.44
CA ASN A 31 -7.67 4.15 -4.54
C ASN A 31 -6.99 3.50 -5.71
N GLU A 32 -7.76 2.68 -6.40
CA GLU A 32 -7.37 1.97 -7.61
C GLU A 32 -6.63 2.89 -8.60
N ASN A 33 -7.01 4.17 -8.63
CA ASN A 33 -6.35 5.21 -9.41
C ASN A 33 -4.93 5.54 -8.91
N GLN A 34 -4.69 5.57 -7.60
CA GLN A 34 -3.34 5.73 -7.05
C GLN A 34 -2.49 4.49 -7.23
N LEU A 35 -3.08 3.29 -7.12
CA LEU A 35 -2.38 2.05 -7.44
C LEU A 35 -1.96 2.05 -8.91
N ARG A 36 -2.87 2.39 -9.82
CA ARG A 36 -2.59 2.49 -11.26
C ARG A 36 -1.53 3.55 -11.56
N ALA A 37 -1.61 4.73 -10.94
CA ALA A 37 -0.61 5.79 -11.08
C ALA A 37 0.76 5.39 -10.53
N ALA A 38 0.81 4.64 -9.42
CA ALA A 38 2.06 4.14 -8.86
C ALA A 38 2.68 3.03 -9.73
N ILE A 39 1.86 2.14 -10.28
CA ILE A 39 2.30 1.10 -11.23
C ILE A 39 2.89 1.78 -12.47
N ASP A 40 2.18 2.74 -13.05
CA ASP A 40 2.61 3.50 -14.23
C ASP A 40 3.91 4.27 -13.96
N ARG A 41 4.03 4.86 -12.77
CA ARG A 41 5.27 5.52 -12.32
C ARG A 41 6.43 4.53 -12.16
N VAL A 42 6.20 3.35 -11.61
CA VAL A 42 7.24 2.31 -11.47
C VAL A 42 7.73 1.83 -12.83
N PHE A 43 6.84 1.66 -13.82
CA PHE A 43 7.23 1.30 -15.19
C PHE A 43 7.90 2.46 -15.94
N SER A 44 7.42 3.69 -15.74
CA SER A 44 8.03 4.91 -16.32
C SER A 44 9.44 5.18 -15.76
N GLU A 45 9.63 5.07 -14.43
CA GLU A 45 10.94 5.28 -13.78
C GLU A 45 11.92 4.13 -14.05
N SER A 46 11.41 2.92 -14.33
CA SER A 46 12.28 1.79 -14.67
C SER A 46 12.67 1.74 -16.14
N GLY A 47 11.93 2.40 -17.04
CA GLY A 47 12.16 2.36 -18.48
C GLY A 47 12.06 0.96 -19.08
N ALA A 48 11.61 -0.02 -18.30
CA ALA A 48 11.59 -1.42 -18.65
C ALA A 48 10.13 -1.88 -18.76
N SER A 49 9.80 -2.53 -19.88
CA SER A 49 8.47 -3.11 -20.13
C SER A 49 8.20 -4.36 -19.28
N VAL A 50 9.22 -4.90 -18.61
CA VAL A 50 9.16 -6.13 -17.83
C VAL A 50 10.01 -5.96 -16.56
N LEU A 51 9.41 -6.19 -15.39
CA LEU A 51 10.12 -6.19 -14.10
C LEU A 51 10.01 -7.55 -13.42
N SER A 52 11.05 -7.96 -12.69
CA SER A 52 10.93 -9.09 -11.76
C SER A 52 9.90 -8.79 -10.68
N GLN A 53 9.12 -9.79 -10.25
CA GLN A 53 8.13 -9.64 -9.19
C GLN A 53 8.72 -9.02 -7.91
N HIS A 54 9.94 -9.41 -7.55
CA HIS A 54 10.61 -8.87 -6.37
C HIS A 54 10.90 -7.39 -6.52
N ASP A 55 11.45 -6.98 -7.66
CA ASP A 55 11.81 -5.58 -7.94
C ASP A 55 10.57 -4.72 -8.12
N PHE A 56 9.52 -5.27 -8.72
CA PHE A 56 8.23 -4.60 -8.82
C PHE A 56 7.64 -4.31 -7.44
N VAL A 57 7.58 -5.31 -6.55
CA VAL A 57 7.06 -5.12 -5.18
C VAL A 57 7.94 -4.14 -4.40
N HIS A 58 9.26 -4.18 -4.59
CA HIS A 58 10.18 -3.26 -3.94
C HIS A 58 10.00 -1.80 -4.41
N LYS A 59 9.90 -1.59 -5.73
CA LYS A 59 9.66 -0.26 -6.30
C LYS A 59 8.26 0.25 -5.99
N LEU A 60 7.25 -0.62 -6.01
CA LEU A 60 5.88 -0.27 -5.62
C LEU A 60 5.81 0.15 -4.15
N ARG A 61 6.57 -0.53 -3.28
CA ARG A 61 6.73 -0.15 -1.88
C ARG A 61 7.32 1.26 -1.74
N GLN A 62 8.37 1.56 -2.51
CA GLN A 62 8.99 2.90 -2.51
C GLN A 62 8.05 3.97 -3.05
N ALA A 63 7.36 3.69 -4.15
CA ALA A 63 6.42 4.62 -4.79
C ALA A 63 5.21 4.96 -3.92
N LEU A 64 4.70 3.97 -3.16
CA LEU A 64 3.54 4.14 -2.27
C LEU A 64 3.91 4.38 -0.80
N ASN A 65 5.21 4.44 -0.49
CA ASN A 65 5.77 4.58 0.85
C ASN A 65 5.07 3.66 1.89
N CYS A 66 4.79 2.41 1.51
CA CYS A 66 3.96 1.48 2.27
C CYS A 66 4.79 0.36 2.92
N THR A 67 4.16 -0.44 3.79
CA THR A 67 4.82 -1.61 4.37
C THR A 67 4.93 -2.75 3.35
N GLN A 68 5.90 -3.66 3.53
CA GLN A 68 6.09 -4.79 2.62
C GLN A 68 4.85 -5.68 2.50
N LYS A 69 4.08 -5.85 3.59
CA LYS A 69 2.82 -6.61 3.59
C LYS A 69 1.75 -5.90 2.74
N GLU A 70 1.67 -4.57 2.82
CA GLU A 70 0.75 -3.78 2.01
C GLU A 70 1.15 -3.81 0.52
N ALA A 71 2.44 -3.67 0.21
CA ALA A 71 2.92 -3.78 -1.18
C ALA A 71 2.58 -5.14 -1.80
N LEU A 72 2.73 -6.24 -1.05
CA LEU A 72 2.36 -7.57 -1.49
C LEU A 72 0.84 -7.73 -1.68
N TYR A 73 0.05 -7.16 -0.76
CA TYR A 73 -1.41 -7.14 -0.86
C TYR A 73 -1.88 -6.37 -2.10
N LEU A 74 -1.31 -5.18 -2.35
CA LEU A 74 -1.59 -4.35 -3.51
C LEU A 74 -1.20 -5.03 -4.82
N TYR A 75 -0.05 -5.72 -4.86
CA TYR A 75 0.34 -6.57 -5.97
C TYR A 75 -0.68 -7.68 -6.24
N GLY A 76 -1.17 -8.34 -5.18
CA GLY A 76 -2.23 -9.34 -5.27
C GLY A 76 -3.53 -8.78 -5.86
N ILE A 77 -3.91 -7.55 -5.49
CA ILE A 77 -5.09 -6.90 -6.06
C ILE A 77 -4.87 -6.47 -7.51
N ALA A 78 -3.69 -5.92 -7.83
CA ALA A 78 -3.34 -5.53 -9.19
C ALA A 78 -3.41 -6.74 -10.14
N ARG A 79 -2.96 -7.92 -9.68
CA ARG A 79 -3.11 -9.19 -10.41
C ARG A 79 -4.57 -9.62 -10.55
N LYS A 80 -5.36 -9.56 -9.47
CA LYS A 80 -6.80 -9.91 -9.52
C LYS A 80 -7.62 -9.01 -10.44
N ARG A 81 -7.19 -7.76 -10.61
CA ARG A 81 -7.86 -6.76 -11.45
C ARG A 81 -7.28 -6.63 -12.85
N ASN A 82 -6.41 -7.56 -13.28
CA ASN A 82 -5.77 -7.53 -14.59
C ASN A 82 -5.04 -6.19 -14.89
N MET A 83 -4.48 -5.54 -13.88
CA MET A 83 -3.67 -4.33 -14.08
C MET A 83 -2.22 -4.69 -14.43
N VAL A 84 -1.78 -5.86 -13.97
CA VAL A 84 -0.46 -6.41 -14.23
C VAL A 84 -0.57 -7.89 -14.55
N ILE A 85 0.15 -8.32 -15.58
CA ILE A 85 0.28 -9.72 -15.96
C ILE A 85 1.55 -10.24 -15.28
N ALA A 86 1.38 -11.22 -14.40
CA ALA A 86 2.49 -11.89 -13.72
C ALA A 86 2.70 -13.26 -14.36
N GLU A 87 3.72 -13.39 -15.19
CA GLU A 87 4.08 -14.61 -15.91
C GLU A 87 5.51 -15.00 -15.54
N ASN A 88 5.72 -16.22 -15.06
CA ASN A 88 7.06 -16.79 -14.82
C ASN A 88 8.05 -15.91 -14.00
N LYS A 89 7.56 -15.28 -12.92
CA LYS A 89 8.29 -14.31 -12.04
C LYS A 89 8.54 -12.94 -12.66
N GLU A 90 8.07 -12.69 -13.87
CA GLU A 90 8.07 -11.39 -14.53
C GLU A 90 6.70 -10.73 -14.42
N VAL A 91 6.69 -9.40 -14.26
CA VAL A 91 5.51 -8.55 -14.12
C VAL A 91 5.53 -7.57 -15.27
N ARG A 92 4.44 -7.55 -16.04
CA ARG A 92 4.22 -6.66 -17.19
C ARG A 92 2.98 -5.80 -16.96
N PRO A 93 2.98 -4.52 -17.35
CA PRO A 93 1.78 -3.72 -17.33
C PRO A 93 0.79 -4.28 -18.37
N MET A 94 -0.49 -4.33 -18.03
CA MET A 94 -1.53 -4.66 -19.01
C MET A 94 -1.70 -3.46 -19.94
N ALA A 95 -1.35 -3.64 -21.22
CA ALA A 95 -1.52 -2.65 -22.28
C ALA A 95 -3.00 -2.41 -22.59
#